data_AF-A0A920I8D0-F1
#
_entry.id   AF-A0A920I8D0-F1
#
_cell.length_a   1.000
_cell.length_b   1.000
_cell.length_c   1.000
_cell.angle_alpha   90.00
_cell.angle_beta   90.00
_cell.angle_gamma   90.00
#
_symmetry.space_group_name_H-M   'P 1'
#
loop_
_entity.id
_entity.type
_entity.pdbx_description
1 polymer ?
#
loop_
_entity_poly.entity_id
_entity_poly.type
_entity_poly.pdbx_seq_one_letter_code
_entity_poly.pdbx_strand_id
1 'polypeptide(L)'
;MADAVIYQIFPDRFRRSGRVDAQRHLALKPWGADPCEEGFQGGDLYGVIDALDRLQAMGITCLYLTPIFSSAANHRYHAYDYFEVDPLLGAMQHSGT
;
A
#
# COMPACT_ATOMS: atom_id res chain seq x y z
N MET A 1 23.75 -19.91 -2.58
CA MET A 1 22.50 -19.72 -1.83
C MET A 1 22.09 -18.27 -2.01
N ALA A 2 20.81 -17.99 -2.26
CA ALA A 2 20.31 -16.62 -2.30
C ALA A 2 19.79 -16.27 -0.91
N ASP A 3 20.52 -15.42 -0.18
CA ASP A 3 20.10 -14.92 1.13
C ASP A 3 19.16 -13.73 0.93
N ALA A 4 17.86 -13.93 1.20
CA ALA A 4 16.87 -12.87 1.17
C ALA A 4 16.54 -12.38 2.58
N VAL A 5 16.63 -11.08 2.80
CA VAL A 5 16.10 -10.40 4.00
C VAL A 5 14.77 -9.78 3.59
N ILE A 6 13.68 -10.42 4.03
CA ILE A 6 12.32 -10.06 3.63
C ILE A 6 11.75 -9.05 4.63
N TYR A 7 11.12 -8.01 4.12
CA TYR A 7 10.34 -7.06 4.92
C TYR A 7 8.88 -7.06 4.47
N GLN A 8 7.98 -7.44 5.37
CA GLN A 8 6.55 -7.45 5.10
C GLN A 8 5.96 -6.05 5.28
N ILE A 9 5.16 -5.61 4.32
CA ILE A 9 4.48 -4.32 4.33
C ILE A 9 2.98 -4.52 4.22
N PHE A 10 2.23 -3.90 5.13
CA PHE A 10 0.79 -3.70 5.03
C PHE A 10 0.52 -2.29 4.46
N PRO A 11 0.18 -2.15 3.16
CA PRO A 11 0.27 -0.87 2.46
C PRO A 11 -0.53 0.28 3.10
N ASP A 12 -1.77 0.02 3.51
CA ASP A 12 -2.66 1.05 4.12
C ASP A 12 -2.08 1.70 5.40
N ARG A 13 -1.11 1.03 6.05
CA ARG A 13 -0.52 1.45 7.33
C ARG A 13 0.96 1.79 7.26
N PHE A 14 1.59 1.66 6.09
CA PHE A 14 3.03 1.83 5.98
C PHE A 14 3.45 3.30 5.91
N ARG A 15 2.96 4.03 4.88
CA ARG A 15 3.26 5.45 4.70
C ARG A 15 2.24 6.10 3.76
N ARG A 16 1.73 7.29 4.14
CA ARG A 16 0.97 8.16 3.22
C ARG A 16 1.92 8.94 2.34
N SER A 17 1.71 8.91 1.03
CA SER A 17 2.43 9.82 0.13
C SER A 17 1.68 11.14 -0.08
N GLY A 18 0.35 11.15 0.07
CA GLY A 18 -0.50 12.27 -0.30
C GLY A 18 -0.64 12.48 -1.82
N ARG A 19 -0.14 11.54 -2.64
CA ARG A 19 -0.13 11.62 -4.11
C ARG A 19 -1.33 10.92 -4.79
N VAL A 20 -2.10 10.12 -4.05
CA VAL A 20 -3.19 9.31 -4.63
C VAL A 20 -4.50 10.10 -4.63
N ASP A 21 -4.94 10.54 -5.80
CA ASP A 21 -6.15 11.37 -5.94
C ASP A 21 -7.43 10.65 -5.48
N ALA A 22 -7.52 9.33 -5.66
CA ALA A 22 -8.66 8.53 -5.22
C ALA A 22 -8.90 8.60 -3.69
N GLN A 23 -7.89 8.99 -2.92
CA GLN A 23 -8.01 9.17 -1.47
C GLN A 23 -8.59 10.54 -1.07
N ARG A 24 -8.55 11.57 -1.94
CA ARG A 24 -8.85 12.97 -1.56
C ARG A 24 -10.27 13.18 -1.02
N HIS A 25 -11.22 12.39 -1.50
CA HIS A 25 -12.63 12.52 -1.14
C HIS A 25 -13.07 11.50 -0.09
N LEU A 26 -12.15 10.67 0.40
CA LEU A 26 -12.45 9.67 1.42
C LEU A 26 -12.24 10.24 2.82
N ALA A 27 -13.13 9.85 3.72
CA ALA A 27 -12.94 10.03 5.16
C ALA A 27 -11.94 8.98 5.67
N LEU A 28 -10.65 9.27 5.49
CA LEU A 28 -9.57 8.45 6.05
C LEU A 28 -9.56 8.54 7.57
N LYS A 29 -9.27 7.41 8.22
CA LYS A 29 -8.98 7.38 9.65
C LYS A 29 -7.75 8.24 9.97
N PRO A 30 -7.64 8.80 11.20
CA PRO A 30 -6.39 9.40 11.65
C PRO A 30 -5.23 8.41 11.51
N TRP A 31 -4.04 8.90 11.16
CA TRP A 31 -2.86 8.05 11.08
C TRP A 31 -2.49 7.54 12.47
N GLY A 32 -2.28 6.22 12.61
CA GLY A 32 -2.03 5.60 13.91
C GLY A 32 -3.27 5.39 14.77
N ALA A 33 -4.48 5.54 14.19
CA ALA A 33 -5.71 5.07 14.84
C ALA A 33 -5.63 3.56 15.17
N ASP A 34 -6.41 3.13 16.16
CA ASP A 34 -6.42 1.75 16.65
C ASP A 34 -6.61 0.77 15.48
N PRO A 35 -5.73 -0.24 15.32
CA PRO A 35 -5.82 -1.18 14.21
C PRO A 35 -7.11 -2.02 14.21
N CYS A 36 -7.79 -2.16 15.35
CA CYS A 36 -9.11 -2.80 15.46
C CYS A 36 -10.23 -1.98 14.81
N GLU A 37 -10.01 -0.68 14.58
CA GLU A 37 -10.98 0.14 13.86
C GLU A 37 -10.99 -0.19 12.36
N GLU A 38 -12.20 -0.43 11.86
CA GLU A 38 -12.44 -0.57 10.43
C GLU A 38 -12.22 0.75 9.68
N GLY A 39 -11.73 0.65 8.45
CA GLY A 39 -11.50 1.79 7.56
C GLY A 39 -10.05 1.95 7.13
N PHE A 40 -9.85 2.88 6.20
CA PHE A 40 -8.57 3.13 5.54
C PHE A 40 -7.79 4.22 6.28
N GLN A 41 -6.50 3.97 6.52
CA GLN A 41 -5.55 4.98 6.93
C GLN A 41 -4.81 5.58 5.74
N GLY A 42 -4.99 5.10 4.51
CA GLY A 42 -4.54 5.80 3.30
C GLY A 42 -3.04 5.72 3.04
N GLY A 43 -2.34 4.73 3.61
CA GLY A 43 -1.03 4.37 3.10
C GLY A 43 -1.12 3.83 1.66
N ASP A 44 -0.08 4.05 0.87
CA ASP A 44 -0.09 3.83 -0.58
C ASP A 44 1.26 3.34 -1.11
N LEU A 45 1.31 2.89 -2.38
CA LEU A 45 2.53 2.33 -2.98
C LEU A 45 3.59 3.41 -3.23
N TYR A 46 3.17 4.65 -3.45
CA TYR A 46 4.05 5.80 -3.53
C TYR A 46 4.82 6.02 -2.22
N GLY A 47 4.16 5.85 -1.07
CA GLY A 47 4.79 5.90 0.25
C GLY A 47 5.75 4.73 0.47
N VAL A 48 5.49 3.56 -0.13
CA VAL A 48 6.46 2.45 -0.16
C VAL A 48 7.69 2.84 -0.96
N ILE A 49 7.52 3.44 -2.14
CA ILE A 49 8.61 3.94 -2.99
C ILE A 49 9.48 4.95 -2.20
N ASP A 50 8.87 5.89 -1.48
CA ASP A 50 9.58 6.91 -0.68
C ASP A 50 10.41 6.33 0.49
N ALA A 51 10.24 5.04 0.81
CA ALA A 51 10.98 4.37 1.85
C ALA A 51 12.08 3.43 1.33
N LEU A 52 12.17 3.19 0.02
CA LEU A 52 13.07 2.19 -0.57
C LEU A 52 14.54 2.43 -0.19
N ASP A 53 15.03 3.67 -0.26
CA ASP A 53 16.41 4.00 0.11
C ASP A 53 16.74 3.60 1.55
N ARG A 54 15.81 3.84 2.48
CA ARG A 54 15.97 3.45 3.88
C ARG A 54 15.89 1.94 4.06
N LEU A 55 14.95 1.27 3.39
CA LEU A 55 14.79 -0.18 3.48
C LEU A 55 16.06 -0.88 2.96
N GLN A 56 16.61 -0.39 1.84
CA GLN A 56 17.87 -0.85 1.29
C GLN A 56 19.05 -0.59 2.24
N ALA A 57 19.12 0.60 2.86
CA ALA A 57 20.15 0.90 3.86
C ALA A 57 20.07 0.00 5.11
N MET A 58 18.90 -0.54 5.45
CA MET A 58 18.72 -1.54 6.52
C MET A 58 19.10 -2.97 6.07
N GLY A 59 19.51 -3.18 4.81
CA GLY A 59 19.87 -4.49 4.27
C GLY A 59 18.70 -5.34 3.81
N ILE A 60 17.50 -4.76 3.66
CA ILE A 60 16.34 -5.47 3.12
C ILE A 60 16.55 -5.70 1.63
N THR A 61 16.33 -6.93 1.18
CA THR A 61 16.54 -7.34 -0.22
C THR A 61 15.27 -7.81 -0.91
N CYS A 62 14.17 -8.00 -0.16
CA CYS A 62 12.88 -8.40 -0.70
C CYS A 62 11.73 -7.75 0.08
N LEU A 63 10.72 -7.24 -0.63
CA LEU A 63 9.49 -6.74 -0.04
C LEU A 63 8.38 -7.77 -0.23
N TYR A 64 7.69 -8.11 0.85
CA TYR A 64 6.46 -8.89 0.80
C TYR A 64 5.27 -7.98 1.11
N LEU A 65 4.47 -7.65 0.10
CA LEU A 65 3.26 -6.86 0.30
C LEU A 65 2.09 -7.78 0.67
N THR A 66 1.28 -7.37 1.64
CA THR A 66 -0.10 -7.91 1.74
C THR A 66 -0.91 -7.53 0.50
N PRO A 67 -2.12 -8.08 0.27
CA PRO A 67 -2.85 -7.88 -0.99
C PRO A 67 -2.97 -6.40 -1.40
N ILE A 68 -2.78 -6.16 -2.70
CA ILE A 68 -2.79 -4.82 -3.31
C ILE A 68 -3.88 -4.64 -4.36
N PHE A 69 -4.65 -5.69 -4.64
CA PHE A 69 -5.73 -5.65 -5.62
C PHE A 69 -6.96 -4.93 -5.07
N SER A 70 -7.81 -4.46 -5.98
CA SER A 70 -9.01 -3.69 -5.65
C SER A 70 -9.87 -4.40 -4.59
N SER A 71 -10.25 -3.67 -3.55
CA SER A 71 -11.07 -4.21 -2.47
C SER A 71 -11.81 -3.10 -1.73
N ALA A 72 -12.93 -3.43 -1.11
CA ALA A 72 -13.62 -2.54 -0.18
C ALA A 72 -13.02 -2.60 1.24
N ALA A 73 -12.09 -3.53 1.52
CA ALA A 73 -11.52 -3.74 2.85
C ALA A 73 -10.07 -3.23 2.92
N ASN A 74 -9.68 -2.64 4.06
CA ASN A 74 -8.33 -2.10 4.29
C ASN A 74 -7.21 -3.15 4.15
N HIS A 75 -7.50 -4.41 4.48
CA HIS A 75 -6.60 -5.55 4.37
C HIS A 75 -6.59 -6.19 2.98
N ARG A 76 -7.56 -5.84 2.11
CA ARG A 76 -7.64 -6.22 0.69
C ARG A 76 -7.71 -7.71 0.35
N TYR A 77 -7.81 -8.59 1.34
CA TYR A 77 -8.08 -10.02 1.11
C TYR A 77 -9.46 -10.30 0.48
N HIS A 78 -10.39 -9.35 0.53
CA HIS A 78 -11.67 -9.42 -0.20
C HIS A 78 -11.50 -8.78 -1.58
N ALA A 79 -10.70 -9.39 -2.45
CA ALA A 79 -10.42 -8.86 -3.77
C ALA A 79 -11.69 -8.83 -4.63
N TYR A 80 -11.94 -7.67 -5.26
CA TYR A 80 -13.02 -7.47 -6.23
C TYR A 80 -12.53 -7.81 -7.64
N ASP A 81 -11.39 -7.26 -8.02
CA ASP A 81 -10.72 -7.54 -9.29
C ASP A 81 -9.21 -7.74 -9.08
N TYR A 82 -8.72 -8.93 -9.40
CA TYR A 82 -7.30 -9.30 -9.30
C TYR A 82 -6.42 -8.70 -10.41
N PHE A 83 -7.01 -8.13 -11.46
CA PHE A 83 -6.29 -7.45 -12.54
C PHE A 83 -6.12 -5.96 -12.30
N GLU A 84 -6.74 -5.41 -11.25
CA GLU A 84 -6.67 -3.99 -10.91
C GLU A 84 -5.98 -3.79 -9.56
N VAL A 85 -4.92 -2.98 -9.53
CA VAL A 85 -4.37 -2.46 -8.27
C VAL A 85 -5.40 -1.53 -7.65
N ASP A 86 -5.65 -1.69 -6.35
CA ASP A 86 -6.61 -0.87 -5.63
C ASP A 86 -6.36 0.63 -5.88
N PRO A 87 -7.35 1.39 -6.38
CA PRO A 87 -7.18 2.81 -6.67
C PRO A 87 -6.66 3.63 -5.49
N LEU A 88 -6.94 3.20 -4.25
CA LEU A 88 -6.46 3.85 -3.02
C LEU A 88 -4.97 3.61 -2.76
N LEU A 89 -4.34 2.64 -3.41
CA LEU A 89 -2.90 2.41 -3.33
C LEU A 89 -2.11 3.17 -4.41
N GLY A 90 -2.82 3.76 -5.39
CA GLY A 90 -2.24 4.34 -6.58
C GLY A 90 -2.45 3.41 -7.76
N ALA A 91 -3.41 3.74 -8.63
CA ALA A 91 -3.62 3.03 -9.88
C ALA A 91 -2.49 3.33 -10.87
N MET A 92 -2.04 2.31 -11.61
CA MET A 92 -1.29 2.53 -12.83
C MET A 92 -2.24 3.19 -13.83
N GLN A 93 -2.02 4.47 -14.19
CA GLN A 93 -2.65 5.01 -15.39
C GLN A 93 -2.09 4.22 -16.57
N HIS A 94 -2.85 3.24 -17.06
CA HIS A 94 -2.60 2.68 -18.38
C HIS A 94 -2.85 3.83 -19.36
N SER A 95 -1.78 4.48 -19.80
CA SER A 95 -1.83 5.30 -21.01
C SER A 95 -2.11 4.31 -22.14
N GLY A 96 -3.38 4.18 -22.53
CA GLY A 96 -3.77 3.31 -23.62
C GLY A 96 -2.97 3.66 -24.87
N THR A 97 -2.23 2.68 -25.38
CA THR A 97 -1.89 2.56 -26.80
C THR A 97 -2.94 1.70 -27.46
#